data_AF-A0A956YSF8-F1
#
_entry.id   AF-A0A956YSF8-F1
#
_cell.length_a   1.000
_cell.length_b   1.000
_cell.length_c   1.000
_cell.angle_alpha   90.00
_cell.angle_beta   90.00
_cell.angle_gamma   90.00
#
_symmetry.space_group_name_H-M   'P 1'
#
loop_
_entity.id
_entity.type
_entity.pdbx_description
1 polymer ?
#
loop_
_entity_poly.entity_id
_entity_poly.type
_entity_poly.pdbx_seq_one_letter_code
_entity_poly.pdbx_strand_id
1 'polypeptide(L)'
;MKRLVPLIIVVFLLVAVTLVSAQDQCAVLVQEAINLVADTCVGLGRNEACHGYLRVDAQPQQNVSAFSFALGDIVDVNEVASLHTYPLDVATQEWGIALMSLQANLPDELPGANVTFLLIGDADVDNTGAVDTPPMQSIRLKTGITGTQ
;
A
#
# COMPACT_ATOMS: atom_id res chain seq x y z
N MET A 1 -40.78 34.52 14.67
CA MET A 1 -40.11 33.31 15.21
C MET A 1 -40.66 31.99 14.62
N LYS A 2 -41.99 31.75 14.58
CA LYS A 2 -42.57 30.50 14.00
C LYS A 2 -42.27 30.22 12.51
N ARG A 3 -42.02 31.26 11.70
CA ARG A 3 -41.65 31.09 10.27
C ARG A 3 -40.15 30.85 10.02
N LEU A 4 -39.30 31.03 11.04
CA LEU A 4 -37.85 30.81 10.94
C LEU A 4 -37.45 29.36 11.22
N VAL A 5 -38.25 28.65 12.02
CA VAL A 5 -38.04 27.24 12.38
C VAL A 5 -37.95 26.29 11.16
N PRO A 6 -38.84 26.34 10.16
CA PRO A 6 -38.73 25.46 9.00
C PRO A 6 -37.48 25.75 8.15
N LEU A 7 -37.05 27.02 8.09
CA LEU A 7 -35.83 27.42 7.39
C LEU A 7 -34.57 26.81 8.07
N ILE A 8 -34.52 26.87 9.40
CA ILE A 8 -33.41 26.29 10.18
C ILE A 8 -33.36 24.77 10.01
N ILE A 9 -34.51 24.09 10.00
CA ILE A 9 -34.59 22.63 9.80
C ILE A 9 -34.08 22.23 8.41
N VAL A 10 -34.48 22.95 7.36
CA VAL A 10 -34.04 22.68 5.98
C VAL A 10 -32.54 22.91 5.82
N VAL A 11 -31.99 23.98 6.41
CA VAL A 11 -30.54 24.25 6.41
C VAL A 11 -29.78 23.15 7.14
N PHE A 12 -30.28 22.70 8.30
CA PHE A 12 -29.66 21.62 9.06
C PHE A 12 -29.67 20.29 8.29
N LEU A 13 -30.77 19.98 7.59
CA LEU A 13 -30.89 18.81 6.72
C LEU A 13 -29.90 18.85 5.54
N LEU A 14 -29.71 20.02 4.91
CA LEU A 14 -28.76 20.18 3.80
C LEU A 14 -27.31 19.97 4.25
N VAL A 15 -26.93 20.44 5.44
CA VAL A 15 -25.58 20.27 6.00
C VAL A 15 -25.32 18.81 6.37
N ALA A 16 -26.32 18.09 6.90
CA ALA A 16 -26.19 16.68 7.23
C ALA A 16 -25.89 15.79 6.01
N VAL A 17 -26.48 16.10 4.84
CA VAL A 17 -26.26 15.35 3.60
C VAL A 17 -24.81 15.47 3.09
N THR A 18 -24.18 16.64 3.23
CA THR A 18 -22.79 16.86 2.78
C THR A 18 -21.74 16.12 3.61
N LEU A 19 -22.02 15.85 4.89
CA LEU A 19 -21.09 15.17 5.79
C LEU A 19 -21.03 13.66 5.52
N VAL A 20 -22.13 13.05 5.09
CA VAL A 20 -22.22 11.61 4.78
C VAL A 20 -21.46 11.28 3.49
N SER A 21 -21.59 12.12 2.45
CA SER A 21 -20.95 11.87 1.15
C SER A 21 -19.42 11.87 1.17
N ALA A 22 -18.79 12.48 2.17
CA ALA A 22 -17.33 12.54 2.28
C ALA A 22 -16.70 11.18 2.70
N GLN A 23 -17.47 10.31 3.36
CA GLN A 23 -16.96 9.01 3.81
C GLN A 23 -16.97 7.97 2.69
N ASP A 24 -17.96 8.01 1.80
CA ASP A 24 -18.08 7.05 0.69
C ASP A 24 -16.98 7.23 -0.37
N GLN A 25 -16.50 8.46 -0.57
CA GLN A 25 -15.52 8.76 -1.62
C GLN A 25 -14.14 8.15 -1.36
N CYS A 26 -13.73 8.03 -0.09
CA CYS A 26 -12.45 7.41 0.28
C CYS A 26 -12.44 5.91 -0.01
N ALA A 27 -13.53 5.21 0.34
CA ALA A 27 -13.65 3.77 0.13
C ALA A 27 -13.65 3.42 -1.37
N VAL A 28 -14.33 4.20 -2.20
CA VAL A 28 -14.35 4.00 -3.67
C VAL A 28 -12.96 4.18 -4.27
N LEU A 29 -12.24 5.24 -3.86
CA LEU A 29 -10.89 5.53 -4.36
C LEU A 29 -9.90 4.41 -4.03
N VAL A 30 -9.93 3.88 -2.80
CA VAL A 30 -9.05 2.78 -2.40
C VAL A 30 -9.41 1.48 -3.15
N GLN A 31 -10.70 1.19 -3.32
CA GLN A 31 -11.14 -0.02 -4.02
C GLN A 31 -10.75 0.00 -5.50
N GLU A 32 -10.89 1.14 -6.17
CA GLU A 32 -10.47 1.31 -7.56
C GLU A 32 -8.96 1.09 -7.72
N ALA A 33 -8.15 1.66 -6.82
CA ALA A 33 -6.71 1.47 -6.83
C ALA A 33 -6.30 0.01 -6.59
N ILE A 34 -6.94 -0.70 -5.65
CA ILE A 34 -6.67 -2.13 -5.41
C ILE A 34 -7.02 -2.98 -6.63
N ASN A 35 -8.14 -2.68 -7.30
CA ASN A 35 -8.51 -3.37 -8.54
C ASN A 35 -7.46 -3.13 -9.64
N LEU A 36 -6.99 -1.89 -9.77
CA LEU A 36 -5.93 -1.56 -10.73
C LEU A 36 -4.62 -2.30 -10.41
N VAL A 37 -4.27 -2.44 -9.13
CA VAL A 37 -3.08 -3.21 -8.71
C VAL A 37 -3.21 -4.67 -9.12
N ALA A 38 -4.39 -5.28 -8.99
CA ALA A 38 -4.62 -6.66 -9.41
C ALA A 38 -4.36 -6.86 -10.91
N ASP A 39 -4.72 -5.88 -11.74
CA ASP A 39 -4.46 -5.88 -13.18
C ASP A 39 -3.01 -5.50 -13.52
N THR A 40 -2.41 -4.60 -12.75
CA THR A 40 -1.05 -4.08 -12.97
C THR A 40 0.01 -5.11 -12.60
N CYS A 41 -0.20 -5.85 -11.51
CA CYS A 41 0.72 -6.84 -10.99
C CYS A 41 0.42 -8.27 -11.46
N VAL A 42 -0.20 -8.41 -12.64
CA VAL A 42 -0.47 -9.72 -13.24
C VAL A 42 0.85 -10.44 -13.49
N GLY A 43 0.95 -11.67 -12.97
CA GLY A 43 2.14 -12.51 -13.12
C GLY A 43 3.15 -12.40 -11.98
N LEU A 44 2.83 -11.67 -10.89
CA LEU A 44 3.65 -11.64 -9.68
C LEU A 44 3.95 -13.06 -9.18
N GLY A 45 5.22 -13.40 -9.19
CA GLY A 45 5.77 -14.70 -8.83
C GLY A 45 6.19 -14.79 -7.37
N ARG A 46 6.99 -15.81 -7.06
CA ARG A 46 7.54 -16.03 -5.72
C ARG A 46 8.78 -15.17 -5.51
N ASN A 47 8.91 -14.59 -4.33
CA ASN A 47 10.01 -13.69 -3.96
C ASN A 47 10.15 -12.51 -4.91
N GLU A 48 9.01 -11.93 -5.29
CA GLU A 48 8.95 -10.76 -6.17
C GLU A 48 8.16 -9.63 -5.51
N ALA A 49 8.46 -8.41 -5.93
CA ALA A 49 7.75 -7.19 -5.60
C ALA A 49 7.29 -6.49 -6.88
N CYS A 50 6.08 -5.94 -6.85
CA CYS A 50 5.47 -5.18 -7.92
C CYS A 50 5.18 -3.75 -7.49
N HIS A 51 5.53 -2.77 -8.33
CA HIS A 51 5.08 -1.39 -8.19
C HIS A 51 3.62 -1.30 -8.68
N GLY A 52 2.66 -1.42 -7.76
CA GLY A 52 1.25 -1.57 -8.11
C GLY A 52 0.49 -0.28 -8.40
N TYR A 53 0.79 0.83 -7.73
CA TYR A 53 0.03 2.07 -7.88
C TYR A 53 0.84 3.34 -7.60
N LEU A 54 0.72 4.32 -8.50
CA LEU A 54 1.23 5.70 -8.49
C LEU A 54 2.65 5.90 -7.96
N ARG A 55 2.85 5.88 -6.65
CA ARG A 55 4.10 6.32 -6.00
C ARG A 55 4.68 5.27 -5.06
N VAL A 56 5.59 4.46 -5.59
CA VAL A 56 6.39 3.52 -4.81
C VAL A 56 7.86 3.74 -5.14
N ASP A 57 8.66 4.01 -4.11
CA ASP A 57 10.10 4.14 -4.26
C ASP A 57 10.78 2.85 -3.79
N ALA A 58 11.73 2.35 -4.58
CA ALA A 58 12.58 1.24 -4.20
C ALA A 58 14.06 1.60 -4.37
N GLN A 59 14.87 1.18 -3.41
CA GLN A 59 16.33 1.30 -3.49
C GLN A 59 16.93 -0.06 -3.83
N PRO A 60 17.85 -0.13 -4.81
CA PRO A 60 18.53 -1.37 -5.13
C PRO A 60 19.54 -1.78 -4.06
N GLN A 61 19.84 -3.08 -4.00
CA GLN A 61 21.02 -3.60 -3.30
C GLN A 61 22.32 -3.07 -3.91
N GLN A 62 23.39 -2.99 -3.11
CA GLN A 62 24.67 -2.39 -3.52
C GLN A 62 25.31 -3.05 -4.76
N ASN A 63 25.00 -4.33 -5.02
CA ASN A 63 25.56 -5.08 -6.14
C ASN A 63 24.66 -5.07 -7.41
N VAL A 64 23.55 -4.34 -7.39
CA VAL A 64 22.62 -4.22 -8.52
C VAL A 64 22.92 -2.91 -9.26
N SER A 65 23.46 -3.02 -10.48
CA SER A 65 23.92 -1.87 -11.27
C SER A 65 22.88 -1.32 -12.24
N ALA A 66 21.87 -2.13 -12.59
CA ALA A 66 20.76 -1.74 -13.45
C ALA A 66 19.45 -2.10 -12.72
N PHE A 67 18.83 -1.11 -12.09
CA PHE A 67 17.58 -1.27 -11.35
C PHE A 67 16.56 -0.26 -11.85
N SER A 68 15.37 -0.73 -12.17
CA SER A 68 14.18 0.06 -12.48
C SER A 68 13.03 -0.50 -11.68
N PHE A 69 12.21 0.40 -11.15
CA PHE A 69 11.00 0.03 -10.44
C PHE A 69 9.92 1.09 -10.70
N ALA A 70 9.47 1.14 -11.94
CA ALA A 70 8.38 2.00 -12.40
C ALA A 70 7.02 1.29 -12.26
N LEU A 71 5.93 2.02 -12.42
CA LEU A 71 4.57 1.48 -12.34
C LEU A 71 4.38 0.25 -13.25
N GLY A 72 4.00 -0.88 -12.65
CA GLY A 72 3.84 -2.17 -13.33
C GLY A 72 5.10 -3.03 -13.37
N ASP A 73 6.27 -2.51 -13.00
CA ASP A 73 7.48 -3.31 -12.92
C ASP A 73 7.36 -4.36 -11.81
N ILE A 74 7.84 -5.56 -12.11
CA ILE A 74 8.00 -6.68 -11.18
C ILE A 74 9.49 -7.00 -11.10
N VAL A 75 10.02 -7.04 -9.88
CA VAL A 75 11.45 -7.29 -9.61
C VAL A 75 11.63 -8.34 -8.52
N ASP A 76 12.78 -9.02 -8.54
CA ASP A 76 13.16 -9.95 -7.47
C ASP A 76 13.44 -9.17 -6.18
N VAL A 77 12.88 -9.63 -5.05
CA VAL A 77 13.06 -8.94 -3.76
C VAL A 77 14.50 -8.99 -3.24
N ASN A 78 15.33 -9.89 -3.77
CA ASN A 78 16.77 -9.92 -3.49
C ASN A 78 17.52 -8.77 -4.18
N GLU A 79 16.93 -8.11 -5.18
CA GLU A 79 17.49 -6.91 -5.79
C GLU A 79 17.09 -5.63 -5.04
N VAL A 80 16.04 -5.71 -4.21
CA VAL A 80 15.49 -4.59 -3.44
C VAL A 80 16.15 -4.53 -2.05
N ALA A 81 16.76 -3.39 -1.72
CA ALA A 81 17.29 -3.08 -0.40
C ALA A 81 16.23 -2.45 0.52
N SER A 82 15.46 -1.51 -0.01
CA SER A 82 14.32 -0.96 0.69
C SER A 82 13.20 -0.61 -0.28
N LEU A 83 11.97 -0.63 0.22
CA LEU A 83 10.77 -0.24 -0.50
C LEU A 83 9.92 0.65 0.40
N HIS A 84 9.46 1.78 -0.16
CA HIS A 84 8.67 2.77 0.54
C HIS A 84 7.43 3.12 -0.29
N THR A 85 6.25 3.00 0.31
CA THR A 85 4.99 3.48 -0.25
C THR A 85 4.57 4.78 0.45
N TYR A 86 3.81 5.62 -0.26
CA TYR A 86 3.40 6.93 0.26
C TYR A 86 1.95 6.99 0.73
N PRO A 87 1.63 7.77 1.78
CA PRO A 87 0.26 8.02 2.21
C PRO A 87 -0.53 8.83 1.17
N LEU A 88 -1.87 8.78 1.27
CA LEU A 88 -2.77 9.61 0.47
C LEU A 88 -2.59 11.10 0.77
N ASP A 89 -2.03 11.81 -0.20
CA ASP A 89 -2.13 13.26 -0.28
C ASP A 89 -3.45 13.62 -0.97
N VAL A 90 -4.38 14.21 -0.22
CA VAL A 90 -5.71 14.58 -0.74
C VAL A 90 -5.67 15.77 -1.71
N ALA A 91 -4.61 16.58 -1.70
CA ALA A 91 -4.48 17.73 -2.58
C ALA A 91 -3.91 17.33 -3.93
N THR A 92 -2.93 16.42 -3.97
CA THR A 92 -2.33 15.91 -5.21
C THR A 92 -2.98 14.61 -5.70
N GLN A 93 -3.78 13.95 -4.87
CA GLN A 93 -4.34 12.62 -5.09
C GLN A 93 -3.27 11.53 -5.32
N GLU A 94 -2.07 11.74 -4.79
CA GLU A 94 -0.94 10.82 -4.93
C GLU A 94 -0.77 9.95 -3.68
N TRP A 95 -0.52 8.65 -3.91
CA TRP A 95 -0.17 7.65 -2.89
C TRP A 95 0.39 6.39 -3.54
N GLY A 96 0.93 5.50 -2.72
CA GLY A 96 1.56 4.26 -3.16
C GLY A 96 0.79 3.01 -2.79
N ILE A 97 0.78 2.04 -3.71
CA ILE A 97 0.52 0.63 -3.39
C ILE A 97 1.61 -0.23 -4.00
N ALA A 98 2.19 -1.12 -3.20
CA ALA A 98 3.07 -2.18 -3.67
C ALA A 98 2.49 -3.55 -3.30
N LEU A 99 2.73 -4.54 -4.16
CA LEU A 99 2.34 -5.93 -3.92
C LEU A 99 3.61 -6.78 -3.86
N MET A 100 3.76 -7.59 -2.82
CA MET A 100 4.89 -8.50 -2.69
C MET A 100 4.40 -9.91 -2.44
N SER A 101 5.11 -10.90 -2.98
CA SER A 101 4.83 -12.32 -2.77
C SER A 101 6.12 -12.95 -2.27
N LEU A 102 6.13 -13.32 -0.99
CA LEU A 102 7.33 -13.64 -0.24
C LEU A 102 7.18 -14.98 0.45
N GLN A 103 8.28 -15.73 0.54
CA GLN A 103 8.30 -16.93 1.35
C GLN A 103 8.57 -16.59 2.81
N ALA A 104 7.68 -17.02 3.69
CA ALA A 104 7.84 -16.87 5.12
C ALA A 104 7.66 -18.22 5.82
N ASN A 105 8.39 -18.41 6.92
CA ASN A 105 8.13 -19.51 7.84
C ASN A 105 7.16 -19.00 8.90
N LEU A 106 5.88 -19.25 8.68
CA LEU A 106 4.82 -18.93 9.64
C LEU A 106 4.65 -20.07 10.63
N PRO A 107 4.40 -19.78 11.92
CA PRO A 107 3.98 -20.81 12.87
C PRO A 107 2.72 -21.50 12.35
N ASP A 108 2.64 -22.81 12.54
CA ASP A 108 1.53 -23.67 12.12
C ASP A 108 1.31 -23.82 10.60
N GLU A 109 2.28 -23.41 9.77
CA GLU A 109 2.32 -23.70 8.32
C GLU A 109 3.55 -24.54 7.92
N LEU A 110 3.47 -25.18 6.74
CA LEU A 110 4.64 -25.85 6.15
C LEU A 110 5.70 -24.80 5.78
N PRO A 111 7.00 -25.05 6.05
CA PRO A 111 8.08 -24.14 5.66
C PRO A 111 8.03 -23.80 4.17
N GLY A 112 8.29 -22.54 3.83
CA GLY A 112 8.24 -22.04 2.44
C GLY A 112 6.84 -21.69 1.92
N ALA A 113 5.88 -21.47 2.83
CA ALA A 113 4.59 -20.91 2.49
C ALA A 113 4.74 -19.56 1.78
N ASN A 114 3.94 -19.34 0.74
CA ASN A 114 3.96 -18.11 -0.03
C ASN A 114 2.93 -17.13 0.54
N VAL A 115 3.41 -15.99 1.02
CA VAL A 115 2.59 -14.95 1.66
C VAL A 115 2.54 -13.74 0.74
N THR A 116 1.34 -13.26 0.44
CA THR A 116 1.14 -12.03 -0.31
C THR A 116 0.99 -10.86 0.66
N PHE A 117 1.87 -9.88 0.53
CA PHE A 117 1.82 -8.61 1.26
C PHE A 117 1.29 -7.51 0.34
N LEU A 118 0.27 -6.81 0.80
CA LEU A 118 -0.26 -5.60 0.17
C LEU A 118 0.14 -4.40 1.02
N LEU A 119 1.03 -3.57 0.48
CA LEU A 119 1.54 -2.39 1.15
C LEU A 119 0.77 -1.18 0.67
N ILE A 120 0.09 -0.50 1.57
CA ILE A 120 -0.77 0.65 1.28
C ILE A 120 -0.42 1.79 2.23
N GLY A 121 -0.36 3.00 1.68
CA GLY A 121 -0.13 4.21 2.47
C GLY A 121 1.34 4.37 2.83
N ASP A 122 1.63 4.91 4.01
CA ASP A 122 3.01 5.13 4.50
C ASP A 122 3.57 3.83 5.09
N ALA A 123 4.22 3.04 4.25
CA ALA A 123 4.81 1.76 4.65
C ALA A 123 6.27 1.66 4.20
N ASP A 124 7.13 1.26 5.13
CA ASP A 124 8.54 0.98 4.89
C ASP A 124 8.83 -0.52 5.02
N VAL A 125 9.53 -1.05 4.03
CA VAL A 125 10.15 -2.37 4.03
C VAL A 125 11.66 -2.20 3.92
N ASP A 126 12.36 -2.74 4.91
CA ASP A 126 13.82 -2.85 4.89
C ASP A 126 14.22 -4.32 4.67
N ASN A 127 14.97 -4.61 3.61
CA ASN A 127 15.60 -5.91 3.40
C ASN A 127 16.92 -5.96 4.17
N THR A 128 16.89 -6.60 5.33
CA THR A 128 18.06 -6.71 6.22
C THR A 128 18.90 -7.97 5.97
N GLY A 129 18.58 -8.77 4.96
CA GLY A 129 19.36 -9.94 4.58
C GLY A 129 20.64 -9.54 3.82
N ALA A 130 21.80 -10.08 4.21
CA ALA A 130 23.01 -9.94 3.40
C ALA A 130 23.02 -11.00 2.28
N VAL A 131 23.55 -10.61 1.12
CA VAL A 131 23.59 -11.38 -0.15
C VAL A 131 24.23 -12.78 0.00
N ASP A 132 25.06 -12.99 1.03
CA ASP A 132 25.81 -14.24 1.28
C ASP A 132 25.34 -15.04 2.53
N THR A 133 24.15 -14.76 3.09
CA THR A 133 23.66 -15.45 4.30
C THR A 133 22.46 -16.38 4.02
N PRO A 134 22.37 -17.57 4.67
CA PRO A 134 21.24 -18.49 4.53
C PRO A 134 19.88 -17.85 4.92
N PRO A 135 18.74 -18.44 4.50
CA PRO A 135 17.47 -17.76 4.21
C PRO A 135 16.63 -17.36 5.44
N MET A 136 17.25 -17.15 6.61
CA MET A 136 16.56 -16.48 7.72
C MET A 136 16.57 -14.98 7.50
N GLN A 137 15.79 -14.52 6.51
CA GLN A 137 15.58 -13.11 6.23
C GLN A 137 14.39 -12.61 7.06
N SER A 138 14.63 -11.60 7.91
CA SER A 138 13.56 -10.85 8.55
C SER A 138 13.22 -9.65 7.70
N ILE A 139 11.98 -9.59 7.23
CA ILE A 139 11.40 -8.37 6.65
C ILE A 139 10.85 -7.54 7.80
N ARG A 140 11.34 -6.30 7.94
CA ARG A 140 10.82 -5.37 8.93
C ARG A 140 9.81 -4.45 8.26
N LEU A 141 8.57 -4.55 8.70
CA LEU A 141 7.48 -3.66 8.31
C LEU A 141 7.36 -2.54 9.34
N LYS A 142 7.41 -1.29 8.89
CA LYS A 142 6.98 -0.13 9.69
C LYS A 142 5.79 0.50 8.99
N THR A 143 4.74 0.76 9.74
CA THR A 143 3.53 1.42 9.24
C THR A 143 3.16 2.56 10.18
N GLY A 144 2.61 3.63 9.61
CA GLY A 144 2.13 4.80 10.36
C GLY A 144 0.80 4.58 11.10
N ILE A 145 0.47 3.36 11.56
CA ILE A 145 -0.81 3.07 12.24
C ILE A 145 -0.84 3.81 13.59
N THR A 146 -1.52 4.95 13.63
CA THR A 146 -1.88 5.65 14.87
C THR A 146 -3.28 5.18 15.29
N GLY A 147 -3.36 4.55 16.46
CA GLY A 147 -4.64 4.12 17.02
C GLY A 147 -5.42 5.32 17.56
N THR A 148 -6.17 6.01 16.71
CA THR A 148 -7.23 6.92 17.15
C THR A 148 -8.53 6.54 16.45
N GLN A 149 -9.39 5.87 17.23
CA GLN A 149 -10.82 5.76 16.93
C GLN A 149 -11.54 7.08 17.20
#